data_AF-A0A7V8AEI0-F1
#
_entry.id   AF-A0A7V8AEI0-F1
#
_cell.length_a   1.000
_cell.length_b   1.000
_cell.length_c   1.000
_cell.angle_alpha   90.00
_cell.angle_beta   90.00
_cell.angle_gamma   90.00
#
_symmetry.space_group_name_H-M   'P 1'
#
loop_
_entity.id
_entity.type
_entity.pdbx_description
1 polymer ?
#
loop_
_entity_poly.entity_id
_entity_poly.type
_entity_poly.pdbx_seq_one_letter_code
_entity_poly.pdbx_strand_id
1 'polypeptide(L)'
;MTLKVGELCRDIDRFLRGLSKDLPGLFTVPRPRPPHRRGTPCRRVSPYRSKPCRSDVARARVLLTARADHWSLELGIPYKRIAIRSQRTRWGSCSAKGNLNFNWRLAAAPSAVLDYVVVHELCHLRELNHSRDFWAHVRAACPDYKSHRRWLRENTAALMSVAAL
;
A
#
# COMPACT_ATOMS: atom_id res chain seq x y z
N MET A 1 -6.92 -11.34 -4.15
CA MET A 1 -5.60 -10.88 -4.64
C MET A 1 -4.86 -10.14 -3.53
N THR A 2 -3.58 -9.79 -3.66
CA THR A 2 -2.79 -9.16 -2.58
C THR A 2 -1.94 -7.99 -3.07
N LEU A 3 -1.99 -6.83 -2.41
CA LEU A 3 -1.05 -5.74 -2.63
C LEU A 3 0.30 -6.01 -2.00
N LYS A 4 1.32 -6.42 -2.79
CA LYS A 4 2.68 -6.58 -2.26
C LYS A 4 3.44 -5.25 -2.19
N VAL A 5 4.21 -5.08 -1.12
CA VAL A 5 5.18 -4.03 -0.77
C VAL A 5 6.19 -3.76 -1.90
N GLY A 6 6.44 -4.76 -2.76
CA GLY A 6 7.20 -4.60 -4.00
C GLY A 6 6.41 -4.82 -5.31
N GLU A 7 5.19 -5.40 -5.29
CA GLU A 7 4.38 -5.62 -6.51
C GLU A 7 3.47 -4.46 -6.88
N LEU A 8 3.48 -3.37 -6.10
CA LEU A 8 3.08 -2.08 -6.66
C LEU A 8 3.71 -1.88 -8.05
N CYS A 9 4.93 -2.40 -8.32
CA CYS A 9 5.65 -2.24 -9.58
C CYS A 9 5.27 -3.22 -10.72
N ARG A 10 4.92 -4.49 -10.47
CA ARG A 10 4.92 -5.53 -11.54
C ARG A 10 3.67 -5.57 -12.42
N ASP A 11 2.48 -5.44 -11.84
CA ASP A 11 1.23 -5.52 -12.63
C ASP A 11 1.00 -4.27 -13.49
N ILE A 12 1.62 -3.16 -13.10
CA ILE A 12 1.49 -1.87 -13.76
C ILE A 12 2.60 -1.62 -14.79
N ASP A 13 3.75 -2.26 -14.65
CA ASP A 13 4.79 -2.25 -15.67
C ASP A 13 4.29 -2.92 -16.97
N ARG A 14 3.40 -3.92 -16.88
CA ARG A 14 2.73 -4.52 -18.05
C ARG A 14 1.68 -3.58 -18.66
N PHE A 15 0.92 -2.85 -17.85
CA PHE A 15 -0.13 -1.93 -18.30
C PHE A 15 0.39 -0.57 -18.81
N LEU A 16 1.39 0.03 -18.15
CA LEU A 16 1.97 1.32 -18.53
C LEU A 16 2.96 1.22 -19.70
N ARG A 17 3.63 0.07 -19.90
CA ARG A 17 4.40 -0.17 -21.14
C ARG A 17 3.51 -0.18 -22.39
N GLY A 18 2.20 -0.42 -22.25
CA GLY A 18 1.23 -0.31 -23.34
C GLY A 18 0.65 1.10 -23.55
N LEU A 19 0.88 2.04 -22.63
CA LEU A 19 0.30 3.41 -22.66
C LEU A 19 1.37 4.51 -22.83
N SER A 20 2.64 4.14 -22.98
CA SER A 20 3.75 5.07 -23.14
C SER A 20 4.01 5.39 -24.62
N LYS A 21 3.18 6.26 -25.20
CA LYS A 21 3.65 7.24 -26.18
C LYS A 21 3.25 8.61 -25.63
N ASP A 22 4.27 9.43 -25.39
CA ASP A 22 4.22 10.87 -25.12
C ASP A 22 3.81 11.33 -23.71
N LEU A 23 4.82 11.73 -22.92
CA LEU A 23 4.82 12.99 -22.14
C LEU A 23 6.22 13.28 -21.55
N PRO A 24 6.80 14.49 -21.77
CA PRO A 24 8.14 14.86 -21.30
C PRO A 24 8.14 15.37 -19.85
N GLY A 25 9.33 15.33 -19.25
CA GLY A 25 9.55 15.42 -17.81
C GLY A 25 9.41 16.79 -17.16
N LEU A 26 9.05 16.76 -15.88
CA LEU A 26 9.44 17.72 -14.86
C LEU A 26 9.68 16.93 -13.56
N PHE A 27 10.61 17.40 -12.74
CA PHE A 27 11.20 16.81 -11.52
C PHE A 27 12.47 16.00 -11.73
N THR A 28 13.60 16.71 -11.64
CA THR A 28 14.91 16.13 -11.33
C THR A 28 14.92 15.59 -9.90
N VAL A 29 15.19 14.30 -9.75
CA VAL A 29 15.41 13.62 -8.46
C VAL A 29 16.91 13.67 -8.13
N PRO A 30 17.33 13.92 -6.89
CA PRO A 30 18.74 13.81 -6.51
C PRO A 30 19.24 12.36 -6.69
N ARG A 31 20.46 12.21 -7.22
CA ARG A 31 21.09 10.89 -7.40
C ARG A 31 21.35 10.20 -6.05
N PRO A 32 21.23 8.87 -5.96
CA PRO A 32 21.59 8.13 -4.76
C PRO A 32 23.10 8.24 -4.46
N ARG A 33 23.45 8.28 -3.17
CA ARG A 33 24.84 8.30 -2.68
C ARG A 33 25.58 7.00 -3.01
N PRO A 34 26.90 7.04 -3.27
CA PRO A 34 27.70 5.85 -3.53
C PRO A 34 27.86 4.97 -2.27
N PRO A 35 28.15 3.67 -2.41
CA PRO A 35 28.27 2.76 -1.29
C PRO A 35 29.52 3.05 -0.45
N HIS A 36 29.36 3.12 0.87
CA HIS A 36 30.45 3.22 1.84
C HIS A 36 31.25 1.90 1.92
N ARG A 37 32.58 2.00 2.01
CA ARG A 37 33.53 0.88 2.07
C ARG A 37 33.44 0.10 3.40
N ARG A 38 33.79 -1.19 3.31
CA ARG A 38 33.65 -2.24 4.34
C ARG A 38 34.55 -2.03 5.56
N GLY A 39 34.03 -2.38 6.74
CA GLY A 39 34.83 -2.66 7.94
C GLY A 39 33.96 -2.79 9.19
N THR A 40 33.95 -3.98 9.82
CA THR A 40 33.28 -4.39 11.08
C THR A 40 31.96 -5.17 10.92
N PRO A 41 31.86 -6.43 11.38
CA PRO A 41 30.59 -7.17 11.46
C PRO A 41 29.84 -6.71 12.70
N CYS A 42 29.16 -5.57 12.60
CA CYS A 42 28.08 -5.28 13.55
C CYS A 42 27.04 -6.39 13.39
N ARG A 43 26.68 -7.10 14.47
CA ARG A 43 25.55 -8.05 14.47
C ARG A 43 24.38 -7.32 13.80
N ARG A 44 24.01 -7.75 12.58
CA ARG A 44 22.89 -7.17 11.83
C ARG A 44 21.61 -7.42 12.62
N VAL A 45 21.28 -6.54 13.55
CA VAL A 45 19.91 -6.40 14.05
C VAL A 45 19.09 -6.10 12.81
N SER A 46 18.23 -7.05 12.44
CA SER A 46 17.33 -6.83 11.30
C SER A 46 16.55 -5.55 11.61
N PRO A 47 16.60 -4.51 10.74
CA PRO A 47 15.86 -3.25 10.97
C PRO A 47 14.34 -3.43 10.98
N TYR A 48 13.88 -4.68 10.84
CA TYR A 48 12.50 -5.12 10.70
C TYR A 48 11.91 -5.75 11.97
N ARG A 49 12.65 -5.69 13.10
CA ARG A 49 12.36 -6.52 14.28
C ARG A 49 11.70 -5.74 15.40
N SER A 50 10.42 -5.46 15.22
CA SER A 50 9.47 -5.35 16.32
C SER A 50 8.10 -5.79 15.82
N LYS A 51 7.54 -6.83 16.45
CA LYS A 51 6.09 -7.10 16.35
C LYS A 51 5.39 -5.87 16.93
N PRO A 52 4.30 -5.38 16.31
CA PRO A 52 3.56 -4.24 16.88
C PRO A 52 3.08 -4.59 18.28
N CYS A 53 3.07 -3.60 19.17
CA CYS A 53 2.41 -3.77 20.45
C CYS A 53 0.88 -3.78 20.25
N ARG A 54 0.12 -4.16 21.30
CA ARG A 54 -1.34 -4.27 21.19
C ARG A 54 -2.01 -2.93 20.87
N SER A 55 -1.48 -1.82 21.38
CA SER A 55 -2.00 -0.48 21.10
C SER A 55 -1.77 -0.05 19.66
N ASP A 56 -0.62 -0.35 19.03
CA ASP A 56 -0.39 -0.05 17.61
C ASP A 56 -1.43 -0.76 16.72
N VAL A 57 -1.68 -2.05 17.00
CA VAL A 57 -2.68 -2.84 16.28
C VAL A 57 -4.08 -2.28 16.48
N ALA A 58 -4.41 -1.84 17.70
CA ALA A 58 -5.71 -1.23 18.01
C ALA A 58 -5.89 0.12 17.30
N ARG A 59 -4.89 1.00 17.33
CA ARG A 59 -4.92 2.31 16.64
C ARG A 59 -5.07 2.12 15.13
N ALA A 60 -4.25 1.25 14.53
CA ALA A 60 -4.37 0.93 13.12
C ALA A 60 -5.74 0.34 12.77
N ARG A 61 -6.29 -0.52 13.63
CA ARG A 61 -7.62 -1.11 13.44
C ARG A 61 -8.70 -0.03 13.40
N VAL A 62 -8.73 0.87 14.37
CA VAL A 62 -9.72 1.94 14.42
C VAL A 62 -9.66 2.79 13.15
N LEU A 63 -8.46 3.24 12.78
CA LEU A 63 -8.28 4.08 11.60
C LEU A 63 -8.67 3.36 10.29
N LEU A 64 -8.14 2.16 10.05
CA LEU A 64 -8.39 1.42 8.80
C LEU A 64 -9.85 0.96 8.69
N THR A 65 -10.50 0.64 9.80
CA THR A 65 -11.93 0.27 9.80
C THR A 65 -12.78 1.47 9.45
N ALA A 66 -12.54 2.63 10.08
CA ALA A 66 -13.28 3.85 9.78
C ALA A 66 -13.17 4.26 8.30
N ARG A 67 -11.97 4.16 7.72
CA ARG A 67 -11.78 4.47 6.29
C ARG A 67 -12.40 3.42 5.38
N ALA A 68 -12.32 2.14 5.75
CA ALA A 68 -12.98 1.07 4.99
C ALA A 68 -14.50 1.18 5.02
N ASP A 69 -15.10 1.53 6.15
CA ASP A 69 -16.55 1.73 6.27
C ASP A 69 -17.02 2.90 5.39
N HIS A 70 -16.30 4.02 5.46
CA HIS A 70 -16.57 5.19 4.62
C HIS A 70 -16.56 4.84 3.13
N TRP A 71 -15.47 4.23 2.64
CA TRP A 71 -15.35 3.88 1.22
C TRP A 71 -16.23 2.70 0.81
N SER A 72 -16.52 1.78 1.71
CA SER A 72 -17.48 0.69 1.49
C SER A 72 -18.86 1.27 1.17
N LEU A 73 -19.28 2.28 1.93
CA LEU A 73 -20.55 2.98 1.71
C LEU A 73 -20.53 3.78 0.40
N GLU A 74 -19.51 4.62 0.21
CA GLU A 74 -19.36 5.47 -0.98
C GLU A 74 -19.35 4.66 -2.29
N LEU A 75 -18.67 3.51 -2.29
CA LEU A 75 -18.55 2.66 -3.47
C LEU A 75 -19.69 1.65 -3.60
N GLY A 76 -20.49 1.43 -2.54
CA GLY A 76 -21.48 0.36 -2.47
C GLY A 76 -20.85 -1.04 -2.53
N ILE A 77 -19.70 -1.24 -1.87
CA ILE A 77 -18.96 -2.51 -1.85
C ILE A 77 -18.90 -3.04 -0.42
N PRO A 78 -19.78 -3.97 -0.03
CA PRO A 78 -19.74 -4.52 1.33
C PRO A 78 -18.51 -5.43 1.50
N TYR A 79 -17.92 -5.38 2.69
CA TYR A 79 -16.86 -6.30 3.13
C TYR A 79 -17.28 -7.01 4.43
N LYS A 80 -16.66 -8.14 4.76
CA LYS A 80 -17.06 -8.96 5.93
C LYS A 80 -16.30 -8.63 7.20
N ARG A 81 -14.96 -8.58 7.13
CA ARG A 81 -14.11 -8.31 8.30
C ARG A 81 -12.77 -7.72 7.89
N ILE A 82 -12.16 -7.00 8.82
CA ILE A 82 -10.80 -6.48 8.71
C ILE A 82 -9.86 -7.17 9.69
N ALA A 83 -8.71 -7.62 9.19
CA ALA A 83 -7.61 -8.08 10.02
C ALA A 83 -6.38 -7.19 9.87
N ILE A 84 -5.85 -6.73 10.99
CA ILE A 84 -4.59 -5.98 11.04
C ILE A 84 -3.43 -6.96 11.21
N ARG A 85 -2.42 -6.85 10.33
CA ARG A 85 -1.30 -7.78 10.19
C ARG A 85 0.03 -7.02 10.17
N SER A 86 1.13 -7.73 10.41
CA SER A 86 2.50 -7.20 10.27
C SER A 86 3.23 -7.91 9.12
N GLN A 87 2.67 -7.82 7.91
CA GLN A 87 3.19 -8.50 6.73
C GLN A 87 4.43 -7.79 6.21
N ARG A 88 5.49 -8.55 5.87
CA ARG A 88 6.74 -7.95 5.38
C ARG A 88 6.64 -7.49 3.92
N THR A 89 5.79 -8.17 3.18
CA THR A 89 5.76 -8.09 1.74
C THR A 89 4.45 -7.54 1.24
N ARG A 90 3.49 -7.14 2.09
CA ARG A 90 2.16 -6.65 1.66
C ARG A 90 1.66 -5.46 2.49
N TRP A 91 0.97 -4.53 1.81
CA TRP A 91 0.26 -3.42 2.43
C TRP A 91 -1.20 -3.80 2.70
N GLY A 92 -1.82 -4.49 1.74
CA GLY A 92 -3.19 -5.00 1.84
C GLY A 92 -3.36 -6.35 1.16
N SER A 93 -4.51 -6.98 1.42
CA SER A 93 -5.03 -8.07 0.59
C SER A 93 -6.52 -8.28 0.87
N CYS A 94 -7.25 -8.76 -0.13
CA CYS A 94 -8.60 -9.27 0.04
C CYS A 94 -8.66 -10.78 -0.25
N SER A 95 -9.63 -11.44 0.39
CA SER A 95 -10.01 -12.81 0.07
C SER A 95 -11.32 -12.82 -0.72
N ALA A 96 -11.53 -13.85 -1.55
CA ALA A 96 -12.79 -14.06 -2.27
C ALA A 96 -14.02 -14.16 -1.34
N LYS A 97 -13.80 -14.44 -0.04
CA LYS A 97 -14.85 -14.47 0.99
C LYS A 97 -15.24 -13.08 1.50
N GLY A 98 -14.65 -11.99 1.00
CA GLY A 98 -14.96 -10.61 1.44
C GLY A 98 -14.15 -10.13 2.66
N ASN A 99 -13.11 -10.85 3.07
CA ASN A 99 -12.25 -10.40 4.18
C ASN A 99 -11.11 -9.53 3.66
N LEU A 100 -10.85 -8.42 4.34
CA LEU A 100 -9.74 -7.50 4.08
C LEU A 100 -8.64 -7.70 5.13
N ASN A 101 -7.39 -7.66 4.69
CA ASN A 101 -6.23 -7.61 5.58
C ASN A 101 -5.41 -6.37 5.25
N PHE A 102 -4.91 -5.69 6.28
CA PHE A 102 -4.07 -4.51 6.13
C PHE A 102 -2.84 -4.60 7.03
N ASN A 103 -1.77 -3.96 6.59
CA ASN A 103 -0.56 -3.79 7.40
C ASN A 103 -0.77 -2.64 8.40
N TRP A 104 -0.48 -2.88 9.68
CA TRP A 104 -0.62 -1.86 10.73
C TRP A 104 0.17 -0.58 10.44
N ARG A 105 1.33 -0.72 9.77
CA ARG A 105 2.21 0.41 9.43
C ARG A 105 1.58 1.40 8.45
N LEU A 106 0.50 1.01 7.74
CA LEU A 106 -0.26 1.96 6.92
C LEU A 106 -0.84 3.11 7.73
N ALA A 107 -1.08 2.92 9.02
CA ALA A 107 -1.58 3.98 9.87
C ALA A 107 -0.58 5.13 10.09
N ALA A 108 0.70 4.94 9.74
CA ALA A 108 1.71 5.99 9.71
C ALA A 108 1.82 6.69 8.33
N ALA A 109 1.08 6.24 7.32
CA ALA A 109 1.05 6.88 6.02
C ALA A 109 0.09 8.08 6.02
N PRO A 110 0.26 9.06 5.11
CA PRO A 110 -0.74 10.09 4.87
C PRO A 110 -2.13 9.50 4.62
N SER A 111 -3.18 10.17 5.09
CA SER A 111 -4.57 9.70 4.99
C SER A 111 -4.96 9.33 3.55
N ALA A 112 -4.65 10.17 2.58
CA ALA A 112 -4.95 9.93 1.17
C ALA A 112 -4.25 8.67 0.60
N VAL A 113 -3.06 8.33 1.11
CA VAL A 113 -2.37 7.09 0.73
C VAL A 113 -3.02 5.88 1.37
N LEU A 114 -3.44 5.99 2.63
CA LEU A 114 -4.19 4.95 3.32
C LEU A 114 -5.52 4.68 2.60
N ASP A 115 -6.23 5.72 2.20
CA ASP A 115 -7.47 5.63 1.41
C ASP A 115 -7.28 4.90 0.11
N TYR A 116 -6.23 5.25 -0.63
CA TYR A 116 -5.89 4.57 -1.86
C TYR A 116 -5.74 3.05 -1.65
N VAL A 117 -5.07 2.61 -0.57
CA VAL A 117 -4.91 1.18 -0.28
C VAL A 117 -6.25 0.54 0.11
N VAL A 118 -7.08 1.23 0.89
CA VAL A 118 -8.42 0.75 1.27
C VAL A 118 -9.31 0.58 0.04
N VAL A 119 -9.41 1.62 -0.79
CA VAL A 119 -10.16 1.60 -2.05
C VAL A 119 -9.67 0.48 -2.95
N HIS A 120 -8.35 0.29 -3.07
CA HIS A 120 -7.78 -0.78 -3.88
C HIS A 120 -8.26 -2.17 -3.43
N GLU A 121 -8.23 -2.45 -2.13
CA GLU A 121 -8.65 -3.74 -1.61
C GLU A 121 -10.17 -3.95 -1.67
N LEU A 122 -10.96 -2.87 -1.55
CA LEU A 122 -12.40 -2.90 -1.77
C LEU A 122 -12.74 -3.16 -3.24
N CYS A 123 -12.10 -2.46 -4.18
CA CYS A 123 -12.29 -2.69 -5.61
C CYS A 123 -11.98 -4.15 -5.99
N HIS A 124 -11.05 -4.80 -5.30
CA HIS A 124 -10.77 -6.21 -5.52
C HIS A 124 -11.92 -7.16 -5.14
N LEU A 125 -12.89 -6.73 -4.34
CA LEU A 125 -14.08 -7.52 -4.05
C LEU A 125 -15.08 -7.54 -5.23
N ARG A 126 -15.00 -6.55 -6.12
CA ARG A 126 -15.73 -6.54 -7.40
C ARG A 126 -14.91 -7.18 -8.52
N GLU A 127 -13.67 -6.71 -8.66
CA GLU A 127 -12.76 -7.11 -9.73
C GLU A 127 -11.51 -7.75 -9.14
N LEU A 128 -11.45 -9.08 -9.13
CA LEU A 128 -10.37 -9.81 -8.48
C LEU A 128 -9.01 -9.53 -9.12
N ASN A 129 -8.96 -9.18 -10.40
CA ASN A 129 -7.75 -8.87 -11.16
C ASN A 129 -7.56 -7.35 -11.35
N HIS A 130 -6.39 -6.94 -11.86
CA HIS A 130 -6.08 -5.53 -12.18
C HIS A 130 -6.46 -5.16 -13.61
N SER A 131 -7.66 -5.53 -14.05
CA SER A 131 -8.20 -5.19 -15.37
C SER A 131 -8.32 -3.68 -15.57
N ARG A 132 -8.65 -3.29 -16.80
CA ARG A 132 -9.04 -1.90 -17.11
C ARG A 132 -10.21 -1.45 -16.23
N ASP A 133 -11.17 -2.33 -15.98
CA ASP A 133 -12.37 -2.02 -15.19
C ASP A 133 -12.04 -1.85 -13.70
N PHE A 134 -11.14 -2.68 -13.16
CA PHE A 134 -10.57 -2.47 -11.83
C PHE A 134 -9.97 -1.06 -11.68
N TRP A 135 -9.12 -0.64 -12.62
CA TRP A 135 -8.51 0.69 -12.57
C TRP A 135 -9.49 1.82 -12.83
N ALA A 136 -10.58 1.57 -13.57
CA ALA A 136 -11.66 2.53 -13.74
C ALA A 136 -12.37 2.79 -12.39
N HIS A 137 -12.69 1.75 -11.64
CA HIS A 137 -13.28 1.89 -10.31
C HIS A 137 -12.34 2.61 -9.33
N VAL A 138 -11.05 2.24 -9.31
CA VAL A 138 -10.07 2.91 -8.45
C VAL A 138 -9.92 4.40 -8.82
N ARG A 139 -9.87 4.74 -10.12
CA ARG A 139 -9.74 6.13 -10.57
C ARG A 139 -10.98 6.96 -10.25
N ALA A 140 -12.17 6.39 -10.36
CA ALA A 140 -13.42 7.08 -10.05
C ALA A 140 -13.47 7.49 -8.57
N ALA A 141 -13.01 6.60 -7.67
CA ALA A 141 -12.95 6.86 -6.24
C ALA A 141 -11.76 7.75 -5.83
N CYS A 142 -10.60 7.53 -6.45
CA CYS A 142 -9.34 8.15 -6.10
C CYS A 142 -8.62 8.60 -7.38
N PRO A 143 -8.91 9.81 -7.90
CA PRO A 143 -8.31 10.30 -9.15
C PRO A 143 -6.78 10.33 -9.10
N ASP A 144 -6.22 10.69 -7.94
CA ASP A 144 -4.78 10.82 -7.68
C ASP A 144 -4.08 9.49 -7.30
N TYR A 145 -4.73 8.34 -7.52
CA TYR A 145 -4.19 7.02 -7.13
C TYR A 145 -2.77 6.76 -7.64
N LYS A 146 -2.39 7.32 -8.80
CA LYS A 146 -1.04 7.19 -9.37
C LYS A 146 0.02 7.84 -8.46
N SER A 147 -0.30 8.99 -7.88
CA SER A 147 0.57 9.74 -6.97
C SER A 147 0.71 9.02 -5.64
N HIS A 148 -0.40 8.54 -5.06
CA HIS A 148 -0.37 7.75 -3.82
C HIS A 148 0.40 6.44 -3.99
N ARG A 149 0.24 5.80 -5.14
CA ARG A 149 1.01 4.61 -5.50
C ARG A 149 2.50 4.91 -5.59
N ARG A 150 2.89 6.00 -6.25
CA ARG A 150 4.29 6.44 -6.31
C ARG A 150 4.86 6.66 -4.91
N TRP A 151 4.12 7.40 -4.08
CA TRP A 151 4.51 7.68 -2.71
C TRP A 151 4.74 6.40 -1.90
N LEU A 152 3.87 5.39 -2.01
CA LEU A 152 4.07 4.09 -1.35
C LEU A 152 5.35 3.39 -1.78
N ARG A 153 5.68 3.42 -3.08
CA ARG A 153 6.93 2.84 -3.60
C ARG A 153 8.16 3.53 -2.99
N GLU A 154 8.14 4.84 -2.94
CA GLU A 154 9.27 5.66 -2.46
C GLU A 154 9.44 5.56 -0.93
N ASN A 155 8.33 5.46 -0.18
CA ASN A 155 8.33 5.48 1.28
C ASN A 155 8.21 4.09 1.91
N THR A 156 8.28 3.02 1.11
CA THR A 156 8.15 1.65 1.60
C THR A 156 9.18 1.31 2.67
N ALA A 157 10.46 1.64 2.45
CA ALA A 157 11.52 1.34 3.41
C ALA A 157 11.31 2.07 4.74
N ALA A 158 10.93 3.35 4.67
CA ALA A 158 10.64 4.19 5.83
C ALA A 158 9.45 3.63 6.63
N LEU A 159 8.31 3.38 5.98
CA LEU A 159 7.14 2.79 6.64
C LEU A 159 7.48 1.44 7.28
N MET A 160 8.26 0.60 6.59
CA MET A 160 8.63 -0.71 7.14
C MET A 160 9.60 -0.65 8.32
N SER A 161 10.29 0.46 8.50
CA SER A 161 11.12 0.73 9.67
C SER A 161 10.32 1.28 10.86
N VAL A 162 9.04 1.63 10.69
CA VAL A 162 8.17 2.09 11.78
C VAL A 162 8.11 1.02 12.86
N ALA A 163 8.42 1.46 14.09
CA ALA A 163 8.48 0.62 15.28
C ALA A 163 7.23 0.73 16.18
N ALA A 164 6.51 1.86 16.12
CA ALA A 164 5.28 2.14 16.87
C ALA A 164 4.45 3.26 16.18
N LEU A 165 3.16 3.39 16.53
CA LEU A 165 2.25 4.47 16.11
C LEU A 165 2.00 5.49 17.21
#